data_AF-A0A2S6FUI2-F1
#
_entry.id   AF-A0A2S6FUI2-F1
#
_cell.length_a   1.000
_cell.length_b   1.000
_cell.length_c   1.000
_cell.angle_alpha   90.00
_cell.angle_beta   90.00
_cell.angle_gamma   90.00
#
_symmetry.space_group_name_H-M   'P 1'
#
loop_
_entity.id
_entity.type
_entity.pdbx_description
1 polymer ?
#
loop_
_entity_poly.entity_id
_entity_poly.type
_entity_poly.pdbx_seq_one_letter_code
_entity_poly.pdbx_strand_id
1 'polypeptide(L)'
;MGKYYPNVNPGEIVQGGFTYPNNAKLQGDFLYLRDANKNMVSGRQVDNGNRITVLDVGYTKQLALVQYPTSAGVRQGYVKYEGVSGFTDSNIKIPPISHPQAIKEEYGISGKGRPLNVYKIGNGSKVLFAGFAIHGWEDNWDNDGLALVDIANSLITRLGDYKSQNNGLHGWTVYIAPCMNPDGVIVRGTKDGPGRCAVTSRIDMNRCFPYNFTPQYSSRNYTGSNSLGAQEAKAIKSYLEKINSSSTEMIVLDFHGWMNFTQGNAEIGRYFGSQFGFGHNNGYSSGFFSSWASTLKNTKAVLIEYPTSTYSYSDVITGNYIGKTFNGIVNILKNNPGSSGEWIKKGDRWYYGVYELIKILIKI
;
A
#
# COMPACT_ATOMS: atom_id res chain seq x y z
N MET A 1 26.61 -16.57 -1.38
CA MET A 1 26.53 -17.82 -2.18
C MET A 1 25.15 -17.89 -2.80
N GLY A 2 25.06 -18.01 -4.13
CA GLY A 2 23.76 -18.15 -4.82
C GLY A 2 23.10 -19.49 -4.45
N LYS A 3 21.77 -19.54 -4.49
CA LYS A 3 21.04 -20.81 -4.38
C LYS A 3 21.39 -21.69 -5.59
N TYR A 4 21.67 -22.97 -5.34
CA TYR A 4 21.92 -23.95 -6.40
C TYR A 4 20.60 -24.61 -6.79
N TYR A 5 20.30 -24.63 -8.09
CA TYR A 5 19.16 -25.34 -8.64
C TYR A 5 19.68 -26.37 -9.65
N PRO A 6 19.37 -27.68 -9.49
CA PRO A 6 19.74 -28.67 -10.48
C PRO A 6 19.14 -28.31 -11.85
N ASN A 7 19.97 -28.37 -12.90
CA ASN A 7 19.50 -28.19 -14.27
C ASN A 7 18.83 -29.48 -14.75
N VAL A 8 17.55 -29.64 -14.42
CA VAL A 8 16.75 -30.84 -14.71
C VAL A 8 15.51 -30.42 -15.49
N ASN A 9 15.25 -31.12 -16.60
CA ASN A 9 14.05 -30.87 -17.41
C ASN A 9 12.77 -31.14 -16.59
N PRO A 10 11.70 -30.35 -16.79
CA PRO A 10 10.44 -30.54 -16.07
C PRO A 10 9.89 -31.96 -16.24
N GLY A 11 9.71 -32.65 -15.12
CA GLY A 11 9.24 -34.03 -15.05
C GLY A 11 10.35 -35.07 -14.94
N GLU A 12 11.62 -34.70 -15.06
CA GLU A 12 12.75 -35.64 -14.98
C GLU A 12 13.25 -35.88 -13.56
N ILE A 13 14.00 -37.00 -13.39
CA ILE A 13 14.56 -37.42 -12.10
C ILE A 13 15.70 -36.49 -11.70
N VAL A 14 15.69 -36.08 -10.43
CA VAL A 14 16.81 -35.40 -9.79
C VAL A 14 17.76 -36.45 -9.24
N GLN A 15 18.95 -36.54 -9.84
CA GLN A 15 20.00 -37.45 -9.38
C GLN A 15 20.43 -37.07 -7.94
N GLY A 16 20.45 -38.06 -7.05
CA GLY A 16 20.75 -37.84 -5.62
C GLY A 16 19.55 -37.44 -4.75
N GLY A 17 18.34 -37.36 -5.31
CA GLY A 17 17.12 -37.08 -4.54
C GLY A 17 16.84 -35.60 -4.34
N PHE A 18 16.26 -35.23 -3.19
CA PHE A 18 15.96 -33.83 -2.88
C PHE A 18 17.24 -33.03 -2.68
N THR A 19 17.35 -31.87 -3.34
CA THR A 19 18.51 -30.97 -3.21
C THR A 19 18.59 -30.31 -1.84
N TYR A 20 17.43 -30.07 -1.22
CA TYR A 20 17.31 -29.52 0.14
C TYR A 20 16.25 -30.29 0.91
N PRO A 21 16.29 -30.28 2.26
CA PRO A 21 15.21 -30.82 3.09
C PRO A 21 13.85 -30.30 2.63
N ASN A 22 12.83 -31.15 2.72
CA ASN A 22 11.47 -30.74 2.36
C ASN A 22 11.05 -29.55 3.22
N ASN A 23 10.56 -28.50 2.55
CA ASN A 23 10.21 -27.22 3.16
C ASN A 23 8.72 -26.88 2.97
N ALA A 24 7.96 -27.77 2.33
CA ALA A 24 6.51 -27.66 2.20
C ALA A 24 5.85 -29.04 2.14
N LYS A 25 4.54 -29.06 2.37
CA LYS A 25 3.68 -30.24 2.17
C LYS A 25 2.49 -29.81 1.33
N LEU A 26 2.22 -30.52 0.24
CA LEU A 26 1.01 -30.29 -0.54
C LEU A 26 -0.20 -30.76 0.26
N GLN A 27 -1.25 -29.92 0.33
CA GLN A 27 -2.49 -30.21 1.05
C GLN A 27 -3.70 -29.82 0.21
N GLY A 28 -4.79 -30.58 0.34
CA GLY A 28 -6.10 -30.27 -0.25
C GLY A 28 -6.38 -31.00 -1.56
N ASP A 29 -5.41 -31.06 -2.47
CA ASP A 29 -5.54 -31.74 -3.77
C ASP A 29 -4.16 -32.01 -4.40
N PHE A 30 -4.12 -32.62 -5.59
CA PHE A 30 -2.93 -32.74 -6.44
C PHE A 30 -2.70 -31.49 -7.31
N LEU A 31 -1.47 -31.29 -7.77
CA LEU A 31 -1.10 -30.22 -8.71
C LEU A 31 -0.51 -30.81 -9.99
N TYR A 32 -1.07 -30.46 -11.15
CA TYR A 32 -0.46 -30.80 -12.44
C TYR A 32 0.94 -30.21 -12.56
N LEU A 33 1.88 -31.02 -13.01
CA LEU A 33 3.21 -30.54 -13.33
C LEU A 33 3.18 -29.72 -14.62
N ARG A 34 4.02 -28.68 -14.67
CA ARG A 34 4.18 -27.76 -15.78
C ARG A 34 5.63 -27.56 -16.16
N ASP A 35 5.84 -27.12 -17.39
CA ASP A 35 7.13 -26.60 -17.85
C ASP A 35 7.30 -25.10 -17.50
N ALA A 36 8.46 -24.53 -17.84
CA ALA A 36 8.77 -23.13 -17.60
C ALA A 36 7.90 -22.14 -18.42
N ASN A 37 7.13 -22.64 -19.38
CA ASN A 37 6.21 -21.91 -20.26
C ASN A 37 4.73 -22.12 -19.86
N LYS A 38 4.47 -22.76 -18.72
CA LYS A 38 3.14 -23.06 -18.15
C LYS A 38 2.39 -24.20 -18.86
N ASN A 39 2.97 -24.88 -19.84
CA ASN A 39 2.32 -26.03 -20.46
C ASN A 39 2.31 -27.20 -19.49
N MET A 40 1.24 -27.99 -19.50
CA MET A 40 1.17 -29.21 -18.69
C MET A 40 2.17 -30.25 -19.19
N VAL A 41 2.87 -30.90 -18.27
CA VAL A 41 3.70 -32.07 -18.58
C VAL A 41 2.82 -33.30 -18.46
N SER A 42 2.52 -33.95 -19.58
CA SER A 42 1.57 -35.08 -19.63
C SER A 42 1.97 -36.21 -18.67
N GLY A 43 0.97 -36.75 -17.96
CA GLY A 43 1.15 -37.87 -17.02
C GLY A 43 1.96 -37.53 -15.76
N ARG A 44 2.16 -36.25 -15.44
CA ARG A 44 2.93 -35.83 -14.25
C ARG A 44 2.10 -34.92 -13.33
N GLN A 45 2.17 -35.21 -12.03
CA GLN A 45 1.54 -34.41 -10.98
C GLN A 45 2.32 -34.51 -9.67
N VAL A 46 2.07 -33.56 -8.77
CA VAL A 46 2.46 -33.60 -7.35
C VAL A 46 1.23 -33.98 -6.55
N ASP A 47 1.29 -35.07 -5.78
CA ASP A 47 0.11 -35.61 -5.12
C ASP A 47 -0.16 -34.96 -3.76
N ASN A 48 -1.44 -34.91 -3.38
CA ASN A 48 -1.85 -34.48 -2.05
C ASN A 48 -1.09 -35.25 -0.96
N GLY A 49 -0.61 -34.55 0.07
CA GLY A 49 0.15 -35.12 1.17
C GLY A 49 1.66 -35.26 0.90
N ASN A 50 2.13 -35.05 -0.33
CA ASN A 50 3.56 -35.06 -0.65
C ASN A 50 4.32 -34.01 0.17
N ARG A 51 5.42 -34.42 0.80
CA ARG A 51 6.43 -33.49 1.31
C ARG A 51 7.35 -33.12 0.15
N ILE A 52 7.45 -31.84 -0.14
CA ILE A 52 8.14 -31.31 -1.31
C ILE A 52 9.22 -30.32 -0.90
N THR A 53 10.15 -30.07 -1.82
CA THR A 53 11.13 -29.00 -1.70
C THR A 53 10.80 -27.94 -2.74
N VAL A 54 10.29 -26.79 -2.30
CA VAL A 54 10.12 -25.60 -3.12
C VAL A 54 11.49 -24.96 -3.29
N LEU A 55 12.02 -25.02 -4.51
CA LEU A 55 13.32 -24.47 -4.87
C LEU A 55 13.22 -22.97 -5.15
N ASP A 56 12.24 -22.60 -5.95
CA ASP A 56 12.01 -21.22 -6.37
C ASP A 56 10.51 -20.96 -6.55
N VAL A 57 10.10 -19.70 -6.36
CA VAL A 57 8.74 -19.25 -6.65
C VAL A 57 8.86 -18.11 -7.66
N GLY A 58 8.43 -18.38 -8.89
CA GLY A 58 8.42 -17.44 -10.00
C GLY A 58 7.09 -16.69 -10.06
N TYR A 59 6.98 -15.59 -9.33
CA TYR A 59 5.74 -14.81 -9.18
C TYR A 59 5.31 -14.14 -10.49
N THR A 60 6.24 -13.71 -11.34
CA THR A 60 5.93 -13.18 -12.69
C THR A 60 5.27 -14.23 -13.57
N LYS A 61 5.67 -15.51 -13.42
CA LYS A 61 5.11 -16.63 -14.18
C LYS A 61 3.95 -17.30 -13.44
N GLN A 62 3.72 -17.01 -12.17
CA GLN A 62 2.77 -17.72 -11.31
C GLN A 62 3.06 -19.23 -11.29
N LEU A 63 4.35 -19.58 -11.15
CA LEU A 63 4.84 -20.95 -11.07
C LEU A 63 5.78 -21.11 -9.87
N ALA A 64 5.71 -22.24 -9.16
CA ALA A 64 6.73 -22.63 -8.20
C ALA A 64 7.55 -23.80 -8.78
N LEU A 65 8.88 -23.67 -8.79
CA LEU A 65 9.77 -24.77 -9.09
C LEU A 65 9.86 -25.65 -7.85
N VAL A 66 9.45 -26.91 -7.99
CA VAL A 66 9.37 -27.86 -6.89
C VAL A 66 10.09 -29.16 -7.23
N GLN A 67 10.62 -29.78 -6.20
CA GLN A 67 10.98 -31.19 -6.20
C GLN A 67 9.96 -31.96 -5.40
N TYR A 68 9.54 -33.11 -5.91
CA TYR A 68 8.47 -33.92 -5.33
C TYR A 68 8.76 -35.42 -5.47
N PRO A 69 8.25 -36.24 -4.55
CA PRO A 69 8.51 -37.67 -4.56
C PRO A 69 7.63 -38.39 -5.59
N THR A 70 8.18 -39.43 -6.22
CA THR A 70 7.44 -40.43 -7.01
C THR A 70 7.95 -41.83 -6.70
N SER A 71 7.27 -42.88 -7.15
CA SER A 71 7.74 -44.26 -7.01
C SER A 71 9.10 -44.52 -7.67
N ALA A 72 9.46 -43.73 -8.69
CA ALA A 72 10.73 -43.81 -9.39
C ALA A 72 11.84 -42.92 -8.77
N GLY A 73 11.56 -42.23 -7.66
CA GLY A 73 12.47 -41.28 -7.03
C GLY A 73 11.97 -39.83 -7.07
N VAL A 74 12.85 -38.88 -6.77
CA VAL A 74 12.53 -37.45 -6.74
C VAL A 74 12.55 -36.87 -8.14
N ARG A 75 11.51 -36.12 -8.50
CA ARG A 75 11.42 -35.40 -9.77
C ARG A 75 11.34 -33.90 -9.54
N GLN A 76 11.69 -33.13 -10.56
CA GLN A 76 11.64 -31.66 -10.55
C GLN A 76 10.72 -31.13 -11.63
N GLY A 77 10.00 -30.05 -11.36
CA GLY A 77 9.25 -29.32 -12.37
C GLY A 77 8.48 -28.16 -11.76
N TYR A 78 7.65 -27.50 -12.56
CA TYR A 78 6.87 -26.37 -12.07
C TYR A 78 5.47 -26.81 -11.67
N VAL A 79 4.91 -26.19 -10.64
CA VAL A 79 3.49 -26.26 -10.35
C VAL A 79 2.88 -24.87 -10.46
N LYS A 80 1.58 -24.80 -10.79
CA LYS A 80 0.86 -23.53 -10.76
C LYS A 80 0.94 -22.97 -9.35
N TYR A 81 1.35 -21.72 -9.25
CA TYR A 81 1.41 -20.98 -8.01
C TYR A 81 0.52 -19.76 -8.18
N GLU A 82 -0.68 -19.81 -7.62
CA GLU A 82 -1.70 -18.77 -7.78
C GLU A 82 -1.63 -17.69 -6.68
N GLY A 83 -0.47 -17.56 -6.04
CA GLY A 83 -0.42 -17.03 -4.68
C GLY A 83 -1.07 -18.03 -3.71
N VAL A 84 -1.30 -17.61 -2.46
CA VAL A 84 -2.07 -18.44 -1.53
C VAL A 84 -3.54 -18.13 -1.79
N SER A 85 -4.20 -18.91 -2.62
CA SER A 85 -5.67 -18.94 -2.73
C SER A 85 -6.37 -19.43 -1.44
N GLY A 86 -5.65 -19.47 -0.31
CA GLY A 86 -6.10 -19.93 0.99
C GLY A 86 -6.13 -18.86 2.10
N PHE A 87 -5.87 -17.59 1.82
CA PHE A 87 -6.11 -16.55 2.83
C PHE A 87 -7.60 -16.21 2.87
N THR A 88 -8.24 -16.68 3.93
CA THR A 88 -9.61 -16.33 4.26
C THR A 88 -9.69 -14.87 4.61
N ASP A 89 -10.79 -14.25 4.17
CA ASP A 89 -11.13 -12.91 4.63
C ASP A 89 -11.36 -12.96 6.15
N SER A 90 -10.94 -11.90 6.83
CA SER A 90 -11.36 -11.64 8.20
C SER A 90 -12.80 -11.12 8.20
N ASN A 91 -13.31 -10.76 9.38
CA ASN A 91 -14.61 -10.08 9.50
C ASN A 91 -14.51 -8.56 9.22
N ILE A 92 -13.32 -8.05 8.89
CA ILE A 92 -13.10 -6.64 8.59
C ILE A 92 -13.85 -6.27 7.31
N LYS A 93 -14.54 -5.14 7.38
CA LYS A 93 -15.16 -4.49 6.23
C LYS A 93 -14.57 -3.10 6.11
N ILE A 94 -14.14 -2.75 4.90
CA ILE A 94 -13.76 -1.37 4.59
C ILE A 94 -15.04 -0.53 4.66
N PRO A 95 -15.10 0.49 5.54
CA PRO A 95 -16.31 1.27 5.71
C PRO A 95 -16.61 2.06 4.43
N PRO A 96 -17.85 2.01 3.92
CA PRO A 96 -18.23 2.85 2.79
C PRO A 96 -18.24 4.32 3.22
N ILE A 97 -17.89 5.21 2.29
CA ILE A 97 -17.94 6.65 2.50
C ILE A 97 -18.66 7.31 1.33
N SER A 98 -19.47 8.31 1.64
CA SER A 98 -20.11 9.19 0.67
C SER A 98 -20.21 10.59 1.27
N HIS A 99 -20.01 11.60 0.43
CA HIS A 99 -20.16 12.99 0.83
C HIS A 99 -20.59 13.81 -0.41
N PRO A 100 -21.54 14.76 -0.31
CA PRO A 100 -22.05 15.49 -1.48
C PRO A 100 -20.98 16.24 -2.29
N GLN A 101 -19.87 16.61 -1.65
CA GLN A 101 -18.73 17.28 -2.29
C GLN A 101 -17.65 16.33 -2.82
N ALA A 102 -17.80 15.03 -2.63
CA ALA A 102 -16.83 14.02 -3.00
C ALA A 102 -17.38 13.11 -4.10
N ILE A 103 -16.68 13.05 -5.22
CA ILE A 103 -16.99 12.15 -6.34
C ILE A 103 -16.14 10.90 -6.17
N LYS A 104 -16.79 9.74 -6.08
CA LYS A 104 -16.12 8.44 -6.04
C LYS A 104 -15.73 8.03 -7.46
N GLU A 105 -14.45 7.71 -7.64
CA GLU A 105 -13.91 7.16 -8.89
C GLU A 105 -13.23 5.82 -8.60
N GLU A 106 -13.45 4.83 -9.46
CA GLU A 106 -12.71 3.56 -9.41
C GLU A 106 -11.51 3.67 -10.34
N TYR A 107 -10.30 3.43 -9.80
CA TYR A 107 -9.06 3.51 -10.57
C TYR A 107 -8.49 2.14 -10.95
N GLY A 108 -9.09 1.05 -10.45
CA GLY A 108 -8.69 -0.31 -10.78
C GLY A 108 -9.36 -1.34 -9.88
N ILE A 109 -8.87 -2.58 -9.97
CA ILE A 109 -9.39 -3.73 -9.23
C ILE A 109 -8.21 -4.45 -8.56
N SER A 110 -8.37 -4.90 -7.32
CA SER A 110 -7.37 -5.65 -6.55
C SER A 110 -7.23 -7.10 -7.01
N GLY A 111 -6.17 -7.78 -6.57
CA GLY A 111 -5.90 -9.17 -6.92
C GLY A 111 -7.02 -10.15 -6.52
N LYS A 112 -7.84 -9.83 -5.52
CA LYS A 112 -9.04 -10.58 -5.10
C LYS A 112 -10.35 -9.99 -5.66
N GLY A 113 -10.28 -9.10 -6.65
CA GLY A 113 -11.46 -8.58 -7.35
C GLY A 113 -12.17 -7.41 -6.63
N ARG A 114 -11.52 -6.75 -5.67
CA ARG A 114 -12.14 -5.62 -4.94
C ARG A 114 -11.87 -4.30 -5.65
N PRO A 115 -12.83 -3.36 -5.65
CA PRO A 115 -12.65 -2.08 -6.31
C PRO A 115 -11.61 -1.23 -5.59
N LEU A 116 -10.67 -0.66 -6.35
CA LEU A 116 -9.70 0.32 -5.88
C LEU A 116 -10.27 1.72 -6.12
N ASN A 117 -10.60 2.42 -5.05
CA ASN A 117 -11.38 3.66 -5.12
C ASN A 117 -10.59 4.88 -4.65
N VAL A 118 -10.89 6.01 -5.27
CA VAL A 118 -10.41 7.34 -4.91
C VAL A 118 -11.58 8.31 -4.85
N TYR A 119 -11.51 9.29 -3.97
CA TYR A 119 -12.54 10.31 -3.78
C TYR A 119 -11.98 11.67 -4.15
N LYS A 120 -12.57 12.29 -5.17
CA LYS A 120 -12.20 13.58 -5.72
C LYS A 120 -13.04 14.69 -5.12
N ILE A 121 -12.39 15.74 -4.63
CA ILE A 121 -13.02 16.92 -4.01
C ILE A 121 -12.41 18.18 -4.65
N GLY A 122 -13.24 19.05 -5.21
CA GLY A 122 -12.79 20.27 -5.89
C GLY A 122 -12.60 20.11 -7.40
N ASN A 123 -12.19 21.21 -8.03
CA ASN A 123 -12.10 21.36 -9.48
C ASN A 123 -10.97 22.31 -9.92
N GLY A 124 -10.02 22.60 -9.03
CA GLY A 124 -8.86 23.44 -9.35
C GLY A 124 -7.79 22.70 -10.17
N SER A 125 -6.89 23.47 -10.80
CA SER A 125 -5.84 22.94 -11.68
C SER A 125 -4.62 22.36 -10.94
N LYS A 126 -4.46 22.69 -9.64
CA LYS A 126 -3.46 22.08 -8.77
C LYS A 126 -4.02 20.79 -8.18
N VAL A 127 -3.18 19.79 -7.94
CA VAL A 127 -3.62 18.47 -7.47
C VAL A 127 -2.91 18.05 -6.20
N LEU A 128 -3.67 17.70 -5.16
CA LEU A 128 -3.14 16.98 -4.01
C LEU A 128 -3.69 15.56 -4.02
N PHE A 129 -2.82 14.56 -4.09
CA PHE A 129 -3.16 13.16 -3.93
C PHE A 129 -2.71 12.67 -2.56
N ALA A 130 -3.60 12.03 -1.81
CA ALA A 130 -3.29 11.39 -0.53
C ALA A 130 -3.66 9.91 -0.58
N GLY A 131 -2.65 9.03 -0.49
CA GLY A 131 -2.79 7.59 -0.44
C GLY A 131 -2.65 7.06 0.97
N PHE A 132 -3.47 6.06 1.32
CA PHE A 132 -3.51 5.42 2.62
C PHE A 132 -3.56 3.89 2.47
N ALA A 133 -3.08 3.19 3.49
CA ALA A 133 -3.13 1.72 3.59
C ALA A 133 -2.64 1.02 2.32
N ILE A 134 -1.46 1.45 1.82
CA ILE A 134 -0.72 0.70 0.80
C ILE A 134 -0.14 -0.58 1.42
N HIS A 135 0.08 -0.59 2.74
CA HIS A 135 0.19 -1.77 3.56
C HIS A 135 -1.13 -1.98 4.30
N GLY A 136 -1.71 -3.19 4.19
CA GLY A 136 -2.93 -3.51 4.94
C GLY A 136 -2.67 -3.84 6.41
N TRP A 137 -1.43 -4.20 6.71
CA TRP A 137 -0.85 -4.33 8.03
C TRP A 137 0.48 -3.55 8.03
N GLU A 138 0.44 -2.40 8.68
CA GLU A 138 1.47 -1.40 8.82
C GLU A 138 2.59 -1.87 9.76
N ASP A 139 2.30 -2.37 10.99
CA ASP A 139 3.23 -3.26 11.76
C ASP A 139 2.79 -3.61 13.20
N ASN A 140 1.87 -2.84 13.80
CA ASN A 140 1.67 -2.81 15.25
C ASN A 140 0.55 -3.74 15.74
N TRP A 141 -0.52 -3.92 14.98
CA TRP A 141 -1.54 -4.94 15.27
C TRP A 141 -2.21 -5.46 14.01
N ASP A 142 -2.86 -6.62 14.11
CA ASP A 142 -3.52 -7.28 12.99
C ASP A 142 -4.42 -6.32 12.21
N ASN A 143 -4.13 -6.17 10.91
CA ASN A 143 -4.89 -5.35 9.97
C ASN A 143 -5.02 -3.87 10.39
N ASP A 144 -4.01 -3.33 11.08
CA ASP A 144 -3.93 -1.93 11.51
C ASP A 144 -3.96 -0.89 10.37
N GLY A 145 -3.79 -1.31 9.12
CA GLY A 145 -4.11 -0.50 7.94
C GLY A 145 -5.56 0.00 7.93
N LEU A 146 -6.50 -0.69 8.59
CA LEU A 146 -7.88 -0.21 8.78
C LEU A 146 -7.94 1.14 9.51
N ALA A 147 -7.02 1.40 10.45
CA ALA A 147 -6.97 2.69 11.14
C ALA A 147 -6.66 3.84 10.16
N LEU A 148 -5.79 3.60 9.18
CA LEU A 148 -5.47 4.57 8.13
C LEU A 148 -6.68 4.79 7.20
N VAL A 149 -7.43 3.73 6.88
CA VAL A 149 -8.68 3.83 6.11
C VAL A 149 -9.69 4.72 6.84
N ASP A 150 -9.86 4.54 8.16
CA ASP A 150 -10.79 5.34 8.95
C ASP A 150 -10.37 6.81 9.07
N ILE A 151 -9.07 7.08 9.14
CA ILE A 151 -8.52 8.45 9.04
C ILE A 151 -8.91 9.05 7.68
N ALA A 152 -8.64 8.34 6.59
CA ALA A 152 -8.92 8.80 5.23
C ALA A 152 -10.41 9.07 4.99
N ASN A 153 -11.30 8.19 5.45
CA ASN A 153 -12.75 8.39 5.36
C ASN A 153 -13.22 9.64 6.11
N SER A 154 -12.64 9.88 7.29
CA SER A 154 -12.91 11.08 8.07
C SER A 154 -12.40 12.35 7.37
N LEU A 155 -11.23 12.27 6.70
CA LEU A 155 -10.68 13.38 5.91
C LEU A 155 -11.54 13.73 4.70
N ILE A 156 -12.10 12.73 3.99
CA ILE A 156 -13.02 12.97 2.86
C ILE A 156 -14.20 13.83 3.30
N THR A 157 -14.82 13.47 4.43
CA THR A 157 -15.94 14.24 5.00
C THR A 157 -15.50 15.65 5.37
N ARG A 158 -14.42 15.78 6.15
CA ARG A 158 -13.92 17.07 6.65
C ARG A 158 -13.48 18.01 5.52
N LEU A 159 -12.84 17.50 4.48
CA LEU A 159 -12.46 18.32 3.32
C LEU A 159 -13.65 18.71 2.45
N GLY A 160 -14.66 17.84 2.35
CA GLY A 160 -15.92 18.17 1.71
C GLY A 160 -16.68 19.29 2.43
N ASP A 161 -16.77 19.20 3.76
CA ASP A 161 -17.35 20.26 4.60
C ASP A 161 -16.56 21.56 4.46
N TYR A 162 -15.23 21.48 4.58
CA TYR A 162 -14.35 22.64 4.43
C TYR A 162 -14.50 23.32 3.06
N LYS A 163 -14.56 22.54 1.96
CA LYS A 163 -14.82 23.08 0.61
C LYS A 163 -16.13 23.85 0.55
N SER A 164 -17.20 23.29 1.14
CA SER A 164 -18.52 23.93 1.16
C SER A 164 -18.50 25.24 1.95
N GLN A 165 -17.76 25.27 3.06
CA GLN A 165 -17.68 26.43 3.96
C GLN A 165 -16.79 27.55 3.42
N ASN A 166 -15.75 27.22 2.64
CA ASN A 166 -14.72 28.17 2.20
C ASN A 166 -14.79 28.47 0.70
N ASN A 167 -15.90 28.13 0.04
CA ASN A 167 -16.13 28.34 -1.39
C ASN A 167 -15.01 27.77 -2.29
N GLY A 168 -14.53 26.58 -1.96
CA GLY A 168 -13.48 25.90 -2.73
C GLY A 168 -12.29 25.45 -1.90
N LEU A 169 -11.22 25.09 -2.61
CA LEU A 169 -9.98 24.53 -2.05
C LEU A 169 -8.75 25.29 -2.56
N HIS A 170 -8.83 26.63 -2.67
CA HIS A 170 -7.68 27.47 -3.01
C HIS A 170 -6.98 27.10 -4.34
N GLY A 171 -7.78 26.76 -5.36
CA GLY A 171 -7.26 26.34 -6.68
C GLY A 171 -6.79 24.89 -6.74
N TRP A 172 -7.01 24.10 -5.70
CA TRP A 172 -6.70 22.67 -5.67
C TRP A 172 -7.91 21.77 -5.98
N THR A 173 -7.61 20.61 -6.53
CA THR A 173 -8.42 19.40 -6.49
C THR A 173 -7.72 18.38 -5.61
N VAL A 174 -8.42 17.85 -4.61
CA VAL A 174 -7.90 16.84 -3.68
C VAL A 174 -8.44 15.47 -4.05
N TYR A 175 -7.55 14.49 -4.15
CA TYR A 175 -7.86 13.07 -4.36
C TYR A 175 -7.42 12.28 -3.14
N ILE A 176 -8.32 11.54 -2.51
CA ILE A 176 -8.00 10.65 -1.39
C ILE A 176 -8.27 9.22 -1.82
N ALA A 177 -7.25 8.36 -1.80
CA ALA A 177 -7.39 6.91 -1.94
C ALA A 177 -7.35 6.27 -0.55
N PRO A 178 -8.50 5.94 0.08
CA PRO A 178 -8.54 5.52 1.48
C PRO A 178 -7.85 4.19 1.73
N CYS A 179 -7.83 3.32 0.72
CA CYS A 179 -7.25 1.99 0.84
C CYS A 179 -6.65 1.56 -0.49
N MET A 180 -5.32 1.61 -0.58
CA MET A 180 -4.59 1.19 -1.77
C MET A 180 -4.38 -0.33 -1.83
N ASN A 181 -4.41 -1.01 -0.67
CA ASN A 181 -4.33 -2.46 -0.53
C ASN A 181 -5.56 -3.05 0.21
N PRO A 182 -6.77 -3.02 -0.38
CA PRO A 182 -7.96 -3.52 0.31
C PRO A 182 -7.87 -5.01 0.63
N ASP A 183 -7.14 -5.78 -0.18
CA ASP A 183 -6.95 -7.19 0.07
C ASP A 183 -6.13 -7.42 1.33
N GLY A 184 -5.01 -6.72 1.50
CA GLY A 184 -4.16 -6.83 2.69
C GLY A 184 -4.87 -6.39 3.97
N VAL A 185 -5.75 -5.39 3.89
CA VAL A 185 -6.57 -4.95 5.04
C VAL A 185 -7.61 -6.00 5.43
N ILE A 186 -8.21 -6.70 4.46
CA ILE A 186 -9.34 -7.60 4.71
C ILE A 186 -8.88 -9.02 5.07
N VAL A 187 -7.82 -9.54 4.46
CA VAL A 187 -7.41 -10.94 4.70
C VAL A 187 -6.79 -11.16 6.07
N ARG A 188 -6.95 -12.37 6.62
CA ARG A 188 -6.16 -12.84 7.76
C ARG A 188 -4.72 -13.12 7.30
N GLY A 189 -3.89 -12.10 7.34
CA GLY A 189 -2.49 -12.14 6.90
C GLY A 189 -1.50 -11.99 8.04
N THR A 190 -0.26 -11.63 7.69
CA THR A 190 0.77 -11.18 8.63
C THR A 190 1.43 -9.91 8.09
N LYS A 191 2.09 -9.14 8.97
CA LYS A 191 2.92 -7.99 8.57
C LYS A 191 4.14 -8.36 7.74
N ASP A 192 4.56 -9.62 7.78
CA ASP A 192 5.67 -10.13 6.97
C ASP A 192 5.19 -10.89 5.73
N GLY A 193 4.03 -10.52 5.20
CA GLY A 193 3.42 -11.19 4.07
C GLY A 193 2.07 -10.58 3.68
N PRO A 194 0.99 -11.37 3.53
CA PRO A 194 -0.26 -10.94 2.89
C PRO A 194 -1.00 -9.77 3.55
N GLY A 195 -0.77 -9.49 4.83
CA GLY A 195 -1.36 -8.31 5.47
C GLY A 195 -0.70 -7.04 4.94
N ARG A 196 0.62 -7.06 4.82
CA ARG A 196 1.44 -5.96 4.29
C ARG A 196 1.40 -5.87 2.76
N CYS A 197 1.63 -6.99 2.08
CA CYS A 197 1.80 -7.05 0.63
C CYS A 197 0.45 -7.12 -0.11
N ALA A 198 0.46 -6.83 -1.42
CA ALA A 198 -0.67 -7.15 -2.29
C ALA A 198 -0.89 -8.68 -2.25
N VAL A 199 -2.08 -9.13 -1.85
CA VAL A 199 -2.30 -10.53 -1.43
C VAL A 199 -2.01 -11.55 -2.54
N THR A 200 -2.56 -11.32 -3.73
CA THR A 200 -2.46 -12.29 -4.83
C THR A 200 -1.05 -12.36 -5.41
N SER A 201 -0.40 -11.21 -5.59
CA SER A 201 0.96 -11.15 -6.16
C SER A 201 2.07 -11.35 -5.12
N ARG A 202 1.75 -11.19 -3.82
CA ARG A 202 2.66 -11.09 -2.67
C ARG A 202 3.65 -9.93 -2.72
N ILE A 203 3.40 -8.96 -3.57
CA ILE A 203 4.34 -7.85 -3.78
C ILE A 203 4.14 -6.80 -2.69
N ASP A 204 5.20 -6.44 -1.97
CA ASP A 204 5.21 -5.21 -1.17
C ASP A 204 5.13 -4.03 -2.14
N MET A 205 3.95 -3.41 -2.17
CA MET A 205 3.67 -2.32 -3.08
C MET A 205 4.59 -1.13 -2.84
N ASN A 206 5.00 -0.87 -1.60
CA ASN A 206 5.92 0.23 -1.27
C ASN A 206 7.40 -0.17 -1.43
N ARG A 207 7.69 -1.23 -2.19
CA ARG A 207 9.03 -1.62 -2.65
C ARG A 207 9.08 -1.87 -4.16
N CYS A 208 7.95 -1.81 -4.85
CA CYS A 208 7.85 -2.24 -6.24
C CYS A 208 7.81 -1.11 -7.27
N PHE A 209 7.78 0.17 -6.87
CA PHE A 209 7.75 1.28 -7.84
C PHE A 209 9.11 1.46 -8.54
N PRO A 210 9.16 2.05 -9.75
CA PRO A 210 10.37 2.02 -10.59
C PRO A 210 11.52 2.93 -10.10
N TYR A 211 11.32 3.77 -9.07
CA TYR A 211 12.38 4.63 -8.54
C TYR A 211 13.52 3.81 -7.92
N ASN A 212 14.69 3.84 -8.56
CA ASN A 212 15.88 3.06 -8.16
C ASN A 212 15.57 1.61 -7.81
N PHE A 213 14.62 0.99 -8.51
CA PHE A 213 14.06 -0.32 -8.13
C PHE A 213 15.15 -1.39 -7.98
N THR A 214 15.12 -2.07 -6.84
CA THR A 214 15.98 -3.22 -6.56
C THR A 214 15.13 -4.41 -6.14
N PRO A 215 15.29 -5.59 -6.78
CA PRO A 215 14.58 -6.81 -6.38
C PRO A 215 14.82 -7.18 -4.91
N GLN A 216 13.75 -7.57 -4.23
CA GLN A 216 13.76 -8.04 -2.85
C GLN A 216 12.98 -9.34 -2.73
N TYR A 217 13.50 -10.26 -1.92
CA TYR A 217 13.03 -11.65 -1.87
C TYR A 217 12.69 -12.13 -0.44
N SER A 218 12.69 -11.24 0.55
CA SER A 218 12.13 -11.55 1.86
C SER A 218 10.60 -11.56 1.79
N SER A 219 9.94 -12.36 2.62
CA SER A 219 8.47 -12.44 2.63
C SER A 219 7.82 -11.07 2.89
N ARG A 220 8.44 -10.26 3.76
CA ARG A 220 7.99 -8.92 4.13
C ARG A 220 8.09 -7.90 2.99
N ASN A 221 9.20 -7.91 2.26
CA ASN A 221 9.51 -6.88 1.27
C ASN A 221 9.53 -7.47 -0.16
N TYR A 222 8.79 -8.54 -0.42
CA TYR A 222 8.90 -9.26 -1.68
C TYR A 222 8.53 -8.36 -2.87
N THR A 223 9.33 -8.29 -3.93
CA THR A 223 9.04 -7.44 -5.11
C THR A 223 9.06 -8.15 -6.45
N GLY A 224 9.49 -9.41 -6.50
CA GLY A 224 9.77 -10.07 -7.78
C GLY A 224 11.01 -9.51 -8.47
N SER A 225 11.23 -9.97 -9.69
CA SER A 225 12.42 -9.60 -10.47
C SER A 225 12.29 -8.24 -11.16
N ASN A 226 11.07 -7.70 -11.30
CA ASN A 226 10.78 -6.48 -12.03
C ASN A 226 9.92 -5.53 -11.18
N SER A 227 10.01 -4.23 -11.45
CA SER A 227 9.13 -3.24 -10.84
C SER A 227 7.67 -3.46 -11.26
N LEU A 228 6.75 -2.92 -10.45
CA LEU A 228 5.30 -2.94 -10.65
C LEU A 228 4.74 -4.36 -10.75
N GLY A 229 5.21 -5.27 -9.89
CA GLY A 229 4.73 -6.65 -9.83
C GLY A 229 3.28 -6.81 -9.36
N ALA A 230 2.71 -5.81 -8.67
CA ALA A 230 1.32 -5.78 -8.22
C ALA A 230 0.42 -5.05 -9.22
N GLN A 231 -0.79 -5.57 -9.46
CA GLN A 231 -1.76 -4.90 -10.32
C GLN A 231 -2.30 -3.61 -9.69
N GLU A 232 -2.41 -3.58 -8.36
CA GLU A 232 -2.78 -2.42 -7.57
C GLU A 232 -1.75 -1.28 -7.78
N ALA A 233 -0.46 -1.62 -7.75
CA ALA A 233 0.63 -0.67 -8.03
C ALA A 233 0.59 -0.15 -9.48
N LYS A 234 0.30 -1.01 -10.46
CA LYS A 234 0.11 -0.60 -11.87
C LYS A 234 -1.09 0.34 -12.03
N ALA A 235 -2.21 0.02 -11.36
CA ALA A 235 -3.43 0.80 -11.42
C ALA A 235 -3.22 2.20 -10.85
N ILE A 236 -2.66 2.31 -9.64
CA ILE A 236 -2.43 3.62 -9.02
C ILE A 236 -1.39 4.45 -9.78
N LYS A 237 -0.33 3.81 -10.32
CA LYS A 237 0.65 4.47 -11.18
C LYS A 237 -0.04 5.13 -12.38
N SER A 238 -0.81 4.35 -13.12
CA SER A 238 -1.49 4.81 -14.34
C SER A 238 -2.49 5.92 -14.04
N TYR A 239 -3.20 5.80 -12.92
CA TYR A 239 -4.12 6.82 -12.44
C TYR A 239 -3.39 8.13 -12.10
N LEU A 240 -2.30 8.08 -11.33
CA LEU A 240 -1.50 9.26 -10.98
C LEU A 240 -0.90 9.96 -12.21
N GLU A 241 -0.38 9.20 -13.17
CA GLU A 241 0.16 9.78 -14.42
C GLU A 241 -0.92 10.50 -15.22
N LYS A 242 -2.13 9.92 -15.29
CA LYS A 242 -3.28 10.56 -15.94
C LYS A 242 -3.63 11.89 -15.28
N ILE A 243 -3.81 11.93 -13.96
CA ILE A 243 -4.12 13.20 -13.26
C ILE A 243 -2.96 14.21 -13.34
N ASN A 244 -1.71 13.74 -13.33
CA ASN A 244 -0.53 14.59 -13.41
C ASN A 244 -0.42 15.31 -14.76
N SER A 245 -0.73 14.60 -15.85
CA SER A 245 -0.66 15.13 -17.23
C SER A 245 -1.46 16.42 -17.45
N SER A 246 -2.56 16.59 -16.72
CA SER A 246 -3.44 17.77 -16.78
C SER A 246 -3.26 18.76 -15.62
N SER A 247 -2.39 18.46 -14.65
CA SER A 247 -2.18 19.30 -13.47
C SER A 247 -1.12 20.37 -13.71
N THR A 248 -1.30 21.56 -13.12
CA THR A 248 -0.28 22.61 -13.15
C THR A 248 0.81 22.39 -12.10
N GLU A 249 0.41 21.82 -10.96
CA GLU A 249 1.24 21.50 -9.79
C GLU A 249 0.64 20.26 -9.12
N MET A 250 1.49 19.38 -8.59
CA MET A 250 1.03 18.20 -7.85
C MET A 250 1.78 18.01 -6.53
N ILE A 251 1.04 17.60 -5.51
CA ILE A 251 1.57 17.10 -4.25
C ILE A 251 1.05 15.68 -4.03
N VAL A 252 1.96 14.76 -3.68
CA VAL A 252 1.63 13.37 -3.35
C VAL A 252 2.02 13.09 -1.91
N LEU A 253 1.03 12.66 -1.12
CA LEU A 253 1.18 12.25 0.27
C LEU A 253 0.95 10.75 0.37
N ASP A 254 1.93 10.04 0.92
CA ASP A 254 1.92 8.59 1.10
C ASP A 254 1.90 8.30 2.61
N PHE A 255 0.73 8.01 3.17
CA PHE A 255 0.56 7.82 4.62
C PHE A 255 0.72 6.35 5.01
N HIS A 256 1.56 6.11 6.01
CA HIS A 256 1.97 4.83 6.61
C HIS A 256 1.89 4.91 8.13
N GLY A 257 2.04 3.75 8.78
CA GLY A 257 2.36 3.64 10.20
C GLY A 257 3.51 2.64 10.42
N TRP A 258 4.28 2.67 11.49
CA TRP A 258 4.25 3.59 12.63
C TRP A 258 5.70 3.88 13.01
N MET A 259 6.35 4.82 12.33
CA MET A 259 7.78 5.11 12.55
C MET A 259 8.09 6.54 13.00
N ASN A 260 7.09 7.41 13.18
CA ASN A 260 7.25 8.76 13.72
C ASN A 260 8.24 9.63 12.91
N PHE A 261 8.04 9.75 11.60
CA PHE A 261 8.81 10.65 10.74
C PHE A 261 8.08 11.01 9.43
N THR A 262 8.66 11.93 8.68
CA THR A 262 8.36 12.11 7.23
C THR A 262 9.60 11.85 6.39
N GLN A 263 9.44 11.38 5.15
CA GLN A 263 10.56 11.08 4.25
C GLN A 263 10.32 11.62 2.84
N GLY A 264 11.34 12.24 2.23
CA GLY A 264 11.29 12.77 0.86
C GLY A 264 11.34 14.30 0.84
N ASN A 265 10.30 14.96 0.31
CA ASN A 265 10.30 16.41 0.20
C ASN A 265 10.09 17.11 1.56
N ALA A 266 11.12 17.81 2.05
CA ALA A 266 11.09 18.52 3.33
C ALA A 266 10.07 19.68 3.41
N GLU A 267 9.87 20.39 2.31
CA GLU A 267 8.93 21.52 2.26
C GLU A 267 7.48 21.06 2.48
N ILE A 268 7.12 19.87 1.98
CA ILE A 268 5.82 19.27 2.25
C ILE A 268 5.81 18.54 3.59
N GLY A 269 6.88 17.82 3.93
CA GLY A 269 7.00 17.08 5.21
C GLY A 269 6.81 17.95 6.44
N ARG A 270 7.31 19.21 6.43
CA ARG A 270 7.16 20.14 7.56
C ARG A 270 5.71 20.42 7.96
N TYR A 271 4.76 20.34 7.03
CA TYR A 271 3.34 20.57 7.34
C TYR A 271 2.81 19.51 8.31
N PHE A 272 3.27 18.27 8.22
CA PHE A 272 2.92 17.20 9.15
C PHE A 272 3.84 17.19 10.36
N GLY A 273 5.13 17.49 10.18
CA GLY A 273 6.09 17.65 11.29
C GLY A 273 5.60 18.67 12.32
N SER A 274 5.03 19.79 11.87
CA SER A 274 4.46 20.81 12.75
C SER A 274 3.22 20.36 13.55
N GLN A 275 2.47 19.37 13.05
CA GLN A 275 1.24 18.88 13.69
C GLN A 275 1.51 17.72 14.65
N PHE A 276 2.47 16.86 14.30
CA PHE A 276 2.76 15.63 15.03
C PHE A 276 4.02 15.72 15.90
N GLY A 277 4.91 16.69 15.64
CA GLY A 277 6.17 16.86 16.37
C GLY A 277 7.28 15.87 16.00
N PHE A 278 7.13 15.14 14.88
CA PHE A 278 8.10 14.17 14.42
C PHE A 278 9.18 14.74 13.48
N GLY A 279 10.25 13.96 13.29
CA GLY A 279 11.40 14.33 12.44
C GLY A 279 11.15 14.20 10.93
N HIS A 280 12.18 14.56 10.15
CA HIS A 280 12.18 14.46 8.69
C HIS A 280 13.47 13.81 8.17
N ASN A 281 13.33 12.90 7.20
CA ASN A 281 14.40 12.31 6.43
C ASN A 281 14.35 12.83 4.98
N ASN A 282 15.41 13.52 4.54
CA ASN A 282 15.46 14.09 3.19
C ASN A 282 15.66 13.05 2.07
N GLY A 283 15.94 11.79 2.42
CA GLY A 283 16.19 10.73 1.45
C GLY A 283 14.94 10.23 0.74
N TYR A 284 15.12 9.69 -0.47
CA TYR A 284 14.10 8.90 -1.18
C TYR A 284 14.57 7.45 -1.26
N SER A 285 13.67 6.51 -0.98
CA SER A 285 14.00 5.08 -0.90
C SER A 285 13.67 4.34 -2.18
N SER A 286 14.52 3.38 -2.54
CA SER A 286 14.31 2.47 -3.68
C SER A 286 12.95 1.77 -3.57
N GLY A 287 12.18 1.79 -4.66
CA GLY A 287 10.94 1.05 -4.76
C GLY A 287 9.71 1.71 -4.13
N PHE A 288 9.86 2.85 -3.44
CA PHE A 288 8.77 3.46 -2.69
C PHE A 288 7.82 4.24 -3.62
N PHE A 289 6.53 4.23 -3.29
CA PHE A 289 5.49 4.94 -4.04
C PHE A 289 5.76 6.45 -4.09
N SER A 290 5.92 7.09 -2.93
CA SER A 290 6.27 8.52 -2.83
C SER A 290 7.57 8.88 -3.56
N SER A 291 8.56 7.98 -3.54
CA SER A 291 9.84 8.21 -4.21
C SER A 291 9.73 8.14 -5.73
N TRP A 292 8.87 7.27 -6.27
CA TRP A 292 8.54 7.33 -7.68
C TRP A 292 7.69 8.55 -8.03
N ALA A 293 6.69 8.88 -7.22
CA ALA A 293 5.81 10.01 -7.49
C ALA A 293 6.58 11.35 -7.58
N SER A 294 7.69 11.52 -6.85
CA SER A 294 8.54 12.71 -6.95
C SER A 294 9.21 12.89 -8.32
N THR A 295 9.24 11.85 -9.16
CA THR A 295 9.78 11.91 -10.53
C THR A 295 8.77 12.45 -11.55
N LEU A 296 7.50 12.58 -11.16
CA LEU A 296 6.46 13.13 -12.03
C LEU A 296 6.64 14.65 -12.21
N LYS A 297 6.15 15.16 -13.35
CA LYS A 297 6.25 16.58 -13.70
C LYS A 297 5.63 17.44 -12.61
N ASN A 298 6.31 18.53 -12.22
CA ASN A 298 5.83 19.52 -11.25
C ASN A 298 5.29 18.89 -9.95
N THR A 299 5.89 17.78 -9.51
CA THR A 299 5.40 17.00 -8.37
C THR A 299 6.34 17.07 -7.17
N LYS A 300 5.79 17.37 -6.00
CA LYS A 300 6.45 17.16 -4.71
C LYS A 300 5.82 15.95 -4.02
N ALA A 301 6.62 15.03 -3.52
CA ALA A 301 6.10 13.84 -2.85
C ALA A 301 6.79 13.60 -1.50
N VAL A 302 6.00 13.12 -0.54
CA VAL A 302 6.48 12.83 0.82
C VAL A 302 5.75 11.59 1.34
N LEU A 303 6.50 10.76 2.06
CA LEU A 303 5.96 9.68 2.89
C LEU A 303 5.80 10.20 4.31
N ILE A 304 4.70 9.84 4.96
CA ILE A 304 4.39 10.21 6.34
C ILE A 304 4.18 8.94 7.15
N GLU A 305 4.97 8.76 8.20
CA GLU A 305 4.85 7.69 9.18
C GLU A 305 4.21 8.23 10.44
N TYR A 306 3.00 7.77 10.76
CA TYR A 306 2.35 8.13 12.02
C TYR A 306 3.18 7.68 13.25
N PRO A 307 2.92 8.25 14.44
CA PRO A 307 3.73 8.02 15.63
C PRO A 307 3.88 6.54 16.03
N THR A 308 5.09 6.17 16.48
CA THR A 308 5.46 4.83 16.96
C THR A 308 4.67 4.39 18.19
N SER A 309 4.11 5.33 18.95
CA SER A 309 3.33 5.09 20.15
C SER A 309 1.87 4.68 19.88
N THR A 310 1.57 4.16 18.69
CA THR A 310 0.20 3.81 18.27
C THR A 310 0.02 2.31 18.30
N TYR A 311 -0.74 1.78 19.25
CA TYR A 311 -0.95 0.32 19.39
C TYR A 311 -2.40 -0.08 19.21
N SER A 312 -3.29 0.89 18.98
CA SER A 312 -4.71 0.69 18.75
C SER A 312 -5.32 1.88 18.02
N TYR A 313 -6.55 1.69 17.52
CA TYR A 313 -7.34 2.81 17.00
C TYR A 313 -7.67 3.87 18.08
N SER A 314 -7.69 3.50 19.36
CA SER A 314 -7.90 4.46 20.45
C SER A 314 -6.79 5.51 20.51
N ASP A 315 -5.55 5.12 20.20
CA ASP A 315 -4.41 6.03 20.17
C ASP A 315 -4.52 7.04 19.01
N VAL A 316 -5.08 6.59 17.87
CA VAL A 316 -5.38 7.46 16.72
C VAL A 316 -6.38 8.55 17.09
N ILE A 317 -7.43 8.18 17.83
CA ILE A 317 -8.46 9.10 18.31
C ILE A 317 -7.88 10.05 19.36
N THR A 318 -7.24 9.51 20.40
CA THR A 318 -6.66 10.29 21.51
C THR A 318 -5.56 11.23 21.03
N GLY A 319 -4.76 10.79 20.07
CA GLY A 319 -3.71 11.59 19.44
C GLY A 319 -4.21 12.62 18.42
N ASN A 320 -5.52 12.65 18.14
CA ASN A 320 -6.18 13.52 17.16
C ASN A 320 -5.54 13.46 15.76
N TYR A 321 -5.28 12.25 15.25
CA TYR A 321 -4.56 12.10 13.97
C TYR A 321 -5.38 12.65 12.81
N ILE A 322 -6.70 12.47 12.84
CA ILE A 322 -7.61 13.01 11.84
C ILE A 322 -7.53 14.54 11.78
N GLY A 323 -7.58 15.23 12.94
CA GLY A 323 -7.49 16.69 12.98
C GLY A 323 -6.12 17.20 12.53
N LYS A 324 -5.05 16.58 13.02
CA LYS A 324 -3.67 16.95 12.66
C LYS A 324 -3.36 16.71 11.18
N THR A 325 -3.79 15.59 10.61
CA THR A 325 -3.63 15.33 9.17
C THR A 325 -4.48 16.30 8.35
N PHE A 326 -5.71 16.59 8.77
CA PHE A 326 -6.55 17.59 8.11
C PHE A 326 -5.87 18.98 8.10
N ASN A 327 -5.34 19.42 9.25
CA ASN A 327 -4.64 20.69 9.37
C ASN A 327 -3.41 20.73 8.45
N GLY A 328 -2.61 19.66 8.43
CA GLY A 328 -1.47 19.55 7.52
C GLY A 328 -1.89 19.72 6.06
N ILE A 329 -2.96 19.06 5.61
CA ILE A 329 -3.49 19.19 4.25
C ILE A 329 -4.00 20.61 4.00
N VAL A 330 -4.86 21.17 4.85
CA VAL A 330 -5.42 22.53 4.63
C VAL A 330 -4.33 23.58 4.62
N ASN A 331 -3.29 23.43 5.45
CA ASN A 331 -2.15 24.32 5.47
C ASN A 331 -1.35 24.27 4.16
N ILE A 332 -1.22 23.09 3.56
CA ILE A 332 -0.67 22.95 2.19
C ILE A 332 -1.55 23.73 1.21
N LEU A 333 -2.87 23.51 1.23
CA LEU A 333 -3.80 24.17 0.29
C LEU A 333 -3.74 25.71 0.38
N LYS A 334 -3.57 26.24 1.59
CA LYS A 334 -3.43 27.67 1.89
C LYS A 334 -2.02 28.23 1.70
N ASN A 335 -1.02 27.37 1.50
CA ASN A 335 0.41 27.72 1.58
C ASN A 335 0.79 28.41 2.92
N ASN A 336 0.25 27.91 4.04
CA ASN A 336 0.45 28.48 5.38
C ASN A 336 1.04 27.45 6.37
N PRO A 337 2.37 27.24 6.38
CA PRO A 337 3.01 26.25 7.25
C PRO A 337 3.06 26.77 8.70
N GLY A 338 2.00 26.52 9.49
CA GLY A 338 2.02 26.83 10.92
C GLY A 338 0.66 27.05 11.58
N SER A 339 -0.44 27.15 10.83
CA SER A 339 -1.75 27.29 11.44
C SER A 339 -2.28 25.97 12.00
N SER A 340 -2.64 25.94 13.28
CA SER A 340 -3.52 24.90 13.82
C SER A 340 -4.97 25.41 13.81
N GLY A 341 -5.89 24.50 13.53
CA GLY A 341 -7.31 24.75 13.67
C GLY A 341 -7.99 23.56 14.35
N GLU A 342 -9.22 23.79 14.78
CA GLU A 342 -10.04 22.78 15.44
C GLU A 342 -11.37 22.62 14.72
N TRP A 343 -11.83 21.38 14.73
CA TRP A 343 -13.15 21.01 14.26
C TRP A 343 -14.12 21.07 15.43
N ILE A 344 -15.12 21.92 15.32
CA ILE A 344 -16.17 22.07 16.33
C ILE A 344 -17.46 21.51 15.73
N LYS A 345 -18.08 20.54 16.42
CA LYS A 345 -19.38 20.02 16.04
C LYS A 345 -20.47 20.97 16.55
N LYS A 346 -21.35 21.44 15.66
CA LYS A 346 -22.54 22.22 16.01
C LYS A 346 -23.76 21.56 15.37
N GLY A 347 -24.61 20.94 16.20
CA GLY A 347 -25.68 20.06 15.72
C GLY A 347 -25.11 18.87 14.95
N ASP A 348 -25.64 18.61 13.75
CA ASP A 348 -25.20 17.51 12.88
C ASP A 348 -24.07 17.90 11.92
N ARG A 349 -23.53 19.12 12.03
CA ARG A 349 -22.49 19.63 11.12
C ARG A 349 -21.18 19.92 11.85
N TRP A 350 -20.07 19.66 11.16
CA TRP A 350 -18.73 20.02 11.61
C TRP A 350 -18.32 21.36 11.00
N TYR A 351 -17.71 22.23 11.80
CA TYR A 351 -17.18 23.53 11.37
C TYR A 351 -15.70 23.63 11.67
N TYR A 352 -14.92 24.15 10.73
CA TYR A 352 -13.48 24.36 10.93
C TYR A 352 -13.19 25.79 11.37
N GLY A 353 -12.64 25.94 12.57
CA GLY A 353 -12.15 27.22 13.10
C GLY A 353 -10.62 27.26 13.09
N VAL A 354 -10.03 28.39 12.69
CA VAL A 354 -8.60 28.65 12.82
C VAL A 354 -8.38 29.50 14.06
N TYR A 355 -7.47 29.10 14.95
CA TYR A 355 -7.01 30.00 16.01
C TYR A 355 -5.90 30.88 15.43
N GLU A 356 -6.21 32.15 15.14
CA GLU A 356 -5.16 33.14 15.00
C GLU A 356 -4.67 33.49 16.40
N LEU A 357 -3.40 33.20 16.70
CA LEU A 357 -2.71 33.79 17.84
C LEU A 357 -2.68 35.31 17.64
N ILE A 358 -3.64 36.02 18.20
CA ILE A 358 -3.55 37.48 18.34
C ILE A 358 -2.38 37.73 19.29
N LYS A 359 -1.20 38.03 18.75
CA LYS A 359 -0.11 38.65 19.51
C LYS A 359 -0.60 40.03 19.93
N ILE A 360 -1.22 40.13 21.10
CA ILE A 360 -1.45 41.41 21.76
C ILE A 360 -0.07 41.94 22.13
N LEU A 361 0.49 42.80 21.29
CA LEU A 361 1.63 43.64 21.64
C LEU A 361 1.13 44.63 22.69
N ILE A 362 1.20 44.24 23.96
CA ILE A 362 1.17 45.19 25.06
C ILE A 362 2.49 45.95 24.96
N LYS A 363 2.46 47.16 24.38
CA LYS A 363 3.51 48.14 24.62
C LYS A 363 3.41 48.50 26.11
N ILE A 364 4.42 48.08 26.88
CA ILE A 364 4.66 48.60 28.23
C ILE A 364 5.34 49.96 28.08
#